data_AF-A0A955GL83-F1
#
_entry.id   AF-A0A955GL83-F1
#
_cell.length_a   1.000
_cell.length_b   1.000
_cell.length_c   1.000
_cell.angle_alpha   90.00
_cell.angle_beta   90.00
_cell.angle_gamma   90.00
#
_symmetry.space_group_name_H-M   'P 1'
#
loop_
_entity.id
_entity.type
_entity.pdbx_description
1 polymer ?
#
loop_
_entity_poly.entity_id
_entity_poly.type
_entity_poly.pdbx_seq_one_letter_code
_entity_poly.pdbx_strand_id
1 'polypeptide(L)'
;MKSISFISWWYGPGWEQLIKYWLDKLQYYRQVFSLALILRSLFAPWKQMRGRARRGIQGFFYQALDSFISRLVGFFLRFGLLIFSGIWFLILGLLM
;
A
#
# COMPACT_ATOMS: atom_id res chain seq x y z
N MET A 1 14.73 39.94 -16.68
CA MET A 1 13.33 39.82 -16.21
C MET A 1 12.82 38.38 -16.06
N LYS A 2 13.31 37.37 -16.79
CA LYS A 2 12.83 35.97 -16.65
C LYS A 2 13.09 35.33 -15.27
N SER A 3 14.23 35.65 -14.64
CA SER A 3 14.63 35.03 -13.37
C SER A 3 13.78 35.47 -12.17
N ILE A 4 13.34 36.73 -12.12
CA ILE A 4 12.49 37.25 -11.04
C ILE A 4 11.09 36.64 -11.11
N SER A 5 10.52 36.50 -12.30
CA SER A 5 9.25 35.80 -12.49
C SER A 5 9.35 34.32 -12.10
N PHE A 6 10.46 33.65 -12.44
CA PHE A 6 10.73 32.28 -12.03
C PHE A 6 10.82 32.12 -10.49
N ILE A 7 11.55 33.01 -9.82
CA ILE A 7 11.66 32.99 -8.35
C ILE A 7 10.30 33.27 -7.70
N SER A 8 9.54 34.24 -8.20
CA SER A 8 8.19 34.53 -7.68
C SER A 8 7.22 33.36 -7.86
N TRP A 9 7.36 32.59 -8.94
CA TRP A 9 6.57 31.39 -9.19
C TRP A 9 7.01 30.23 -8.30
N TRP A 10 8.32 30.01 -8.16
CA TRP A 10 8.91 28.95 -7.33
C TRP A 10 8.59 29.10 -5.84
N TYR A 11 8.53 30.33 -5.33
CA TYR A 11 8.22 30.59 -3.92
C TYR A 11 6.74 30.90 -3.67
N GLY A 12 5.88 30.77 -4.68
CA GLY A 12 4.44 31.04 -4.53
C GLY A 12 3.58 30.02 -5.28
N PRO A 13 3.01 30.39 -6.44
CA PRO A 13 1.97 29.60 -7.12
C PRO A 13 2.46 28.25 -7.66
N GLY A 14 3.77 28.05 -7.83
CA GLY A 14 4.33 26.78 -8.31
C GLY A 14 4.07 25.62 -7.34
N TRP A 15 4.20 25.85 -6.04
CA TRP A 15 3.87 24.83 -5.02
C TRP A 15 2.38 24.52 -4.98
N GLU A 16 1.53 25.54 -5.13
CA GLU A 16 0.08 25.35 -5.15
C GLU A 16 -0.36 24.50 -6.36
N GLN A 17 0.21 24.76 -7.53
CA GLN A 17 -0.05 23.98 -8.74
C GLN A 17 0.45 22.54 -8.61
N LEU A 18 1.63 22.35 -8.02
CA LEU A 18 2.19 21.03 -7.76
C LEU A 18 1.30 20.24 -6.80
N ILE A 19 0.87 20.84 -5.69
CA ILE A 19 -0.02 20.19 -4.71
C ILE A 19 -1.35 19.81 -5.35
N LYS A 20 -1.98 20.70 -6.14
CA LYS A 20 -3.24 20.40 -6.85
C LYS A 20 -3.07 19.25 -7.84
N TYR A 21 -1.97 19.24 -8.60
CA TYR A 21 -1.67 18.14 -9.52
C TYR A 21 -1.56 16.79 -8.80
N TRP A 22 -0.87 16.74 -7.66
CA TRP A 22 -0.77 15.51 -6.86
C TRP A 22 -2.11 15.08 -6.24
N LEU A 23 -2.95 16.03 -5.82
CA LEU A 23 -4.27 15.76 -5.27
C LEU A 23 -5.23 15.16 -6.31
N ASP A 24 -5.26 15.71 -7.52
CA ASP A 24 -6.09 15.18 -8.61
C ASP A 24 -5.64 13.78 -9.03
N LYS A 25 -4.33 13.54 -9.05
CA LYS A 25 -3.77 12.21 -9.30
C LYS A 25 -4.14 11.21 -8.20
N LEU A 26 -4.10 11.60 -6.92
CA LEU A 26 -4.56 10.75 -5.82
C LEU A 26 -6.02 10.32 -5.98
N GLN A 27 -6.90 11.19 -6.49
CA GLN A 27 -8.30 10.81 -6.77
C GLN A 27 -8.40 9.76 -7.87
N TYR A 28 -7.64 9.90 -8.96
CA TYR A 28 -7.57 8.90 -10.02
C TYR A 28 -7.04 7.56 -9.48
N TYR A 29 -6.02 7.58 -8.63
CA TYR A 29 -5.42 6.37 -8.07
C TYR A 29 -6.33 5.66 -7.07
N ARG A 30 -7.21 6.36 -6.33
CA ARG A 30 -8.26 5.72 -5.52
C ARG A 30 -9.21 4.85 -6.35
N GLN A 31 -9.39 5.17 -7.64
CA GLN A 31 -10.28 4.42 -8.54
C GLN A 31 -9.56 3.23 -9.19
N VAL A 32 -8.28 3.37 -9.52
CA VAL A 32 -7.51 2.35 -10.25
C VAL A 32 -6.89 1.30 -9.32
N PHE A 33 -6.38 1.72 -8.16
CA PHE A 33 -5.76 0.82 -7.20
C PHE A 33 -6.68 0.62 -6.00
N SER A 34 -7.07 -0.62 -5.79
CA SER A 34 -7.79 -1.05 -4.58
C SER A 34 -6.82 -1.09 -3.38
N LEU A 35 -6.11 0.00 -3.11
CA LEU A 35 -5.23 0.18 -1.95
C LEU A 35 -5.99 -0.12 -0.66
N ALA A 36 -7.26 0.29 -0.58
CA ALA A 36 -8.15 -0.06 0.52
C ALA A 36 -8.31 -1.58 0.67
N LEU A 37 -8.42 -2.33 -0.43
CA LEU A 37 -8.53 -3.79 -0.41
C LEU A 37 -7.22 -4.46 0.02
N ILE A 38 -6.07 -3.94 -0.42
CA ILE A 38 -4.74 -4.44 -0.02
C ILE A 38 -4.51 -4.17 1.47
N LEU A 39 -4.81 -2.97 1.95
CA LEU A 39 -4.73 -2.60 3.35
C LEU A 39 -5.66 -3.45 4.22
N ARG A 40 -6.90 -3.66 3.76
CA ARG A 40 -7.89 -4.47 4.48
C ARG A 40 -7.57 -5.95 4.47
N SER A 41 -6.82 -6.41 3.47
CA SER A 41 -6.37 -7.79 3.38
C SER A 41 -4.99 -8.02 4.01
N LEU A 42 -4.26 -7.01 4.50
CA LEU A 42 -2.91 -7.17 5.10
C LEU A 42 -2.81 -8.36 6.06
N PHE A 43 -3.78 -8.50 6.97
CA PHE A 43 -3.84 -9.59 7.95
C PHE A 43 -4.81 -10.70 7.58
N ALA A 44 -5.39 -10.67 6.38
CA ALA A 44 -6.25 -11.76 5.92
C ALA A 44 -5.38 -13.02 5.71
N PRO A 45 -5.82 -14.18 6.22
CA PRO A 45 -5.04 -15.41 6.16
C PRO A 45 -4.69 -15.76 4.70
N TRP A 46 -3.41 -16.04 4.44
CA TRP A 46 -2.94 -16.48 3.13
C TRP A 46 -3.15 -17.98 3.00
N LYS A 47 -4.09 -18.39 2.12
CA LYS A 47 -4.68 -19.74 2.01
C LYS A 47 -5.29 -20.23 3.33
N GLN A 48 -6.62 -20.38 3.37
CA GLN A 48 -7.27 -21.07 4.49
C GLN A 48 -6.88 -22.56 4.49
N MET A 49 -5.94 -22.95 5.34
CA MET A 49 -5.70 -24.37 5.63
C MET A 49 -6.83 -24.88 6.52
N ARG A 50 -7.95 -25.31 5.91
CA ARG A 50 -8.98 -26.07 6.63
C ARG A 50 -8.51 -27.53 6.77
N GLY A 51 -7.49 -27.73 7.58
CA GLY A 51 -7.11 -29.08 8.03
C GLY A 51 -8.22 -29.64 8.93
N ARG A 52 -8.52 -30.93 8.79
CA ARG A 52 -9.50 -31.64 9.64
C ARG A 52 -9.13 -31.41 11.11
N ALA A 53 -10.01 -30.77 11.88
CA ALA A 53 -9.74 -30.41 13.27
C ALA A 53 -9.28 -31.63 14.07
N ARG A 54 -7.99 -31.69 14.43
CA ARG A 54 -7.47 -32.71 15.35
C ARG A 54 -7.99 -32.36 16.76
N ARG A 55 -8.76 -33.26 17.36
CA ARG A 55 -9.27 -33.12 18.74
C ARG A 55 -8.12 -33.21 19.74
N GLY A 56 -8.08 -32.29 20.72
CA GLY A 56 -7.08 -32.23 21.80
C GLY A 56 -6.26 -30.92 21.83
N ILE A 57 -5.58 -30.68 22.95
CA ILE A 57 -4.78 -29.45 23.21
C ILE A 57 -3.65 -29.29 22.18
N GLN A 58 -3.03 -30.40 21.78
CA GLN A 58 -1.99 -30.40 20.74
C GLN A 58 -2.56 -29.95 19.39
N GLY A 59 -3.75 -30.45 19.01
CA GLY A 59 -4.42 -30.06 17.76
C GLY A 59 -4.82 -28.58 17.71
N PHE A 60 -5.14 -27.98 18.87
CA PHE A 60 -5.38 -26.54 18.98
C PHE A 60 -4.09 -25.74 18.76
N PHE A 61 -2.98 -26.15 19.38
CA PHE A 61 -1.70 -25.44 19.24
C PHE A 61 -1.18 -25.44 17.80
N TYR A 62 -1.28 -26.58 17.10
CA TYR A 62 -0.90 -26.67 15.69
C TYR A 62 -1.77 -25.77 14.79
N GLN A 63 -3.10 -25.73 15.01
CA GLN A 63 -3.98 -24.85 14.25
C GLN A 63 -3.73 -23.36 14.54
N ALA A 64 -3.46 -23.03 15.81
CA ALA A 64 -3.12 -21.67 16.22
C ALA A 64 -1.83 -21.19 15.55
N LEU A 65 -0.77 -22.01 15.59
CA LEU A 65 0.51 -21.72 14.92
C LEU A 65 0.36 -21.57 13.41
N ASP A 66 -0.33 -22.48 12.76
CA ASP A 66 -0.54 -22.43 11.31
C ASP A 66 -1.31 -21.17 10.90
N SER A 67 -2.36 -20.82 11.65
CA SER A 67 -3.11 -19.58 11.42
C SER A 67 -2.28 -18.32 11.67
N PHE A 68 -1.36 -18.35 12.64
CA PHE A 68 -0.47 -17.23 12.94
C PHE A 68 0.56 -17.05 11.83
N ILE A 69 1.25 -18.12 11.43
CA ILE A 69 2.25 -18.10 10.35
C ILE A 69 1.61 -17.67 9.03
N SER A 70 0.42 -18.19 8.69
CA SER A 70 -0.33 -17.80 7.48
C SER A 70 -0.66 -16.30 7.44
N ARG A 71 -1.05 -15.71 8.58
CA ARG A 71 -1.29 -14.26 8.68
C ARG A 71 0.01 -13.46 8.59
N LEU A 72 1.10 -13.98 9.15
CA LEU A 72 2.41 -13.34 9.17
C LEU A 72 3.03 -13.29 7.76
N VAL A 73 2.97 -14.39 7.03
CA VAL A 73 3.39 -14.46 5.61
C VAL A 73 2.52 -13.56 4.75
N GLY A 74 1.19 -13.59 4.94
CA GLY A 74 0.26 -12.71 4.23
C GLY A 74 0.53 -11.22 4.49
N PHE A 75 0.91 -10.87 5.73
CA PHE A 75 1.31 -9.52 6.11
C PHE A 75 2.56 -9.09 5.35
N PHE A 76 3.64 -9.88 5.38
CA PHE A 76 4.88 -9.51 4.70
C PHE A 76 4.75 -9.38 3.18
N LEU A 77 4.01 -10.29 2.53
CA LEU A 77 3.76 -10.21 1.08
C LEU A 77 3.01 -8.93 0.70
N ARG A 78 1.93 -8.61 1.43
CA ARG A 78 1.11 -7.42 1.14
C ARG A 78 1.81 -6.13 1.55
N PHE A 79 2.62 -6.16 2.61
CA PHE A 79 3.48 -5.04 2.99
C PHE A 79 4.54 -4.76 1.93
N GLY A 80 5.19 -5.80 1.41
CA GLY A 80 6.11 -5.69 0.28
C GLY A 80 5.44 -5.12 -0.97
N LEU A 81 4.23 -5.60 -1.32
CA LEU A 81 3.44 -5.07 -2.44
C LEU A 81 3.07 -3.59 -2.26
N LEU A 82 2.72 -3.17 -1.04
CA LEU A 82 2.42 -1.77 -0.72
C LEU A 82 3.65 -0.88 -0.93
N ILE A 83 4.82 -1.31 -0.43
CA ILE A 83 6.08 -0.58 -0.62
C ILE A 83 6.43 -0.51 -2.10
N PHE A 84 6.39 -1.63 -2.81
CA PHE A 84 6.75 -1.70 -4.22
C PHE A 84 5.83 -0.82 -5.08
N SER A 85 4.52 -0.88 -4.81
CA SER A 85 3.53 -0.01 -5.43
C SER A 85 3.80 1.47 -5.13
N GLY A 86 4.07 1.82 -3.87
CA GLY A 86 4.40 3.19 -3.48
C GLY A 86 5.67 3.72 -4.16
N ILE A 87 6.74 2.93 -4.21
CA ILE A 87 7.99 3.28 -4.89
C ILE A 87 7.75 3.45 -6.39
N TRP A 88 7.04 2.52 -7.03
CA TRP A 88 6.71 2.61 -8.45
C TRP A 88 5.92 3.89 -8.79
N PHE A 89 4.98 4.28 -7.92
CA PHE A 89 4.22 5.51 -8.08
C PHE A 89 5.07 6.76 -7.90
N LEU A 90 5.98 6.78 -6.93
CA LEU A 90 6.92 7.89 -6.77
C LEU A 90 7.79 8.04 -8.02
N ILE A 91 8.28 6.94 -8.58
CA ILE A 91 9.08 6.96 -9.81
C ILE A 91 8.25 7.51 -10.98
N LEU A 92 7.03 7.03 -11.19
CA LEU A 92 6.16 7.52 -12.27
C LEU A 92 5.81 9.00 -12.12
N GLY A 93 5.55 9.47 -10.90
CA GLY A 93 5.26 10.86 -10.64
C GLY A 93 6.49 11.78 -10.71
N LEU A 94 7.70 11.23 -10.64
CA LEU A 94 8.95 11.96 -10.83
C LEU A 94 9.43 11.95 -12.29
N LEU A 95 8.99 10.97 -13.08
CA LEU A 95 9.35 10.78 -14.49
C LEU A 95 8.42 11.52 -15.48
N MET A 96 7.24 11.96 -15.02
CA MET A 96 6.27 12.75 -15.80
C MET A 96 6.35 14.25 -15.52
#